data_AF-A0AAV4EKC8-F1
#
_entry.id   AF-A0AAV4EKC8-F1
#
_cell.length_a   1.000
_cell.length_b   1.000
_cell.length_c   1.000
_cell.angle_alpha   90.00
_cell.angle_beta   90.00
_cell.angle_gamma   90.00
#
_symmetry.space_group_name_H-M   'P 1'
#
loop_
_entity.id
_entity.type
_entity.pdbx_description
1 polymer ?
#
loop_
_entity_poly.entity_id
_entity_poly.type
_entity_poly.pdbx_seq_one_letter_code
_entity_poly.pdbx_strand_id
1 'polypeptide(L)'
;MKKLQSDEAQTKTNSLVYEKLKSVDTKDMNVNDLWNTFKTTVTLTDSMKEACGTKKQGGPTRKLTAWWNEEIKEVIQTKKKLFKKQQIQTQNLFADDQALFSPDKDTLQEHINQLNRQGEAHGMRINIKKTEAITISRNETTTAFNIEGNALLNATEFKYLGSIFTKDGRIDREIEVRCQKANSISYQLAPLLKHESIPIATKAKLINSIFLTTLTYQCQTWPLTQGLKNKLVSCEMRCLRKAVNKRRRDKIRN
;
A
#
# COMPACT_ATOMS: atom_id res chain seq x y z
N MET A 1 9.55 14.71 -27.59
CA MET A 1 10.14 15.08 -26.28
C MET A 1 11.08 16.30 -26.25
N LYS A 2 11.65 16.79 -27.37
CA LYS A 2 12.69 17.86 -27.38
C LYS A 2 12.34 19.19 -26.68
N LYS A 3 11.07 19.57 -26.54
CA LYS A 3 10.65 20.81 -25.85
C LYS A 3 10.54 20.70 -24.32
N LEU A 4 10.37 19.50 -23.78
CA LEU A 4 10.30 19.27 -22.33
C LEU A 4 11.70 19.05 -21.72
N GLN A 5 12.66 18.68 -22.55
CA GLN A 5 14.06 18.46 -22.19
C GLN A 5 14.93 19.72 -22.35
N SER A 6 14.36 20.84 -22.81
CA SER A 6 15.10 22.10 -22.84
C SER A 6 15.12 22.68 -21.43
N ASP A 7 16.31 22.94 -20.90
CA ASP A 7 16.53 23.47 -19.54
C ASP A 7 15.69 24.72 -19.23
N GLU A 8 15.45 25.56 -20.24
CA GLU A 8 14.61 26.75 -20.14
C GLU A 8 13.14 26.44 -19.81
N ALA A 9 12.57 25.39 -20.42
CA ALA A 9 11.19 24.97 -20.18
C ALA A 9 11.04 24.29 -18.81
N GLN A 10 12.05 23.51 -18.39
CA GLN A 10 12.09 22.86 -17.09
C GLN A 10 12.18 23.90 -15.97
N THR A 11 13.08 24.87 -16.12
CA THR A 11 13.31 25.94 -15.13
C THR A 11 12.09 26.85 -15.00
N LYS A 12 11.48 27.25 -16.12
CA LYS A 12 10.25 28.04 -16.14
C LYS A 12 9.07 27.31 -15.50
N THR A 13 8.93 26.01 -15.77
CA THR A 13 7.86 25.18 -15.16
C THR A 13 8.06 25.08 -13.66
N ASN A 14 9.28 24.79 -13.20
CA ASN A 14 9.59 24.66 -11.78
C ASN A 14 9.33 25.98 -11.03
N SER A 15 9.76 27.12 -11.58
CA SER A 15 9.51 28.43 -10.97
C SER A 15 8.02 28.74 -10.83
N LEU A 16 7.22 28.48 -11.86
CA LEU A 16 5.77 28.71 -11.85
C LEU A 16 5.05 27.78 -10.85
N VAL A 17 5.52 26.54 -10.71
CA VAL A 17 5.00 25.58 -9.73
C VAL A 17 5.28 26.07 -8.31
N TYR A 18 6.50 26.54 -8.03
CA TYR A 18 6.88 27.05 -6.71
C TYR A 18 6.05 28.27 -6.29
N GLU A 19 5.86 29.25 -7.18
CA GLU A 19 5.06 30.44 -6.89
C GLU A 19 3.59 30.08 -6.62
N LYS A 20 3.00 29.20 -7.43
CA LYS A 20 1.60 28.81 -7.24
C LYS A 20 1.39 27.95 -6.00
N LEU A 21 2.35 27.10 -5.61
CA LEU A 21 2.27 26.32 -4.37
C LEU A 21 2.36 27.21 -3.12
N LYS A 22 3.11 28.32 -3.16
CA LYS A 22 3.15 29.29 -2.06
C LYS A 22 1.83 30.05 -1.88
N SER A 23 1.08 30.27 -2.96
CA SER A 23 -0.20 30.98 -2.91
C SER A 23 -1.39 30.14 -2.45
N VAL A 24 -1.23 28.81 -2.32
CA VAL A 24 -2.32 27.92 -1.91
C VAL A 24 -2.36 27.82 -0.39
N ASP A 25 -3.43 28.35 0.22
CA ASP A 25 -3.71 28.14 1.64
C ASP A 25 -4.23 26.71 1.86
N THR A 26 -3.54 25.96 2.73
CA THR A 26 -3.76 24.53 2.95
C THR A 26 -4.43 24.23 4.29
N LYS A 27 -4.71 25.25 5.12
CA LYS A 27 -5.16 25.07 6.52
C LYS A 27 -6.46 24.29 6.67
N ASP A 28 -7.38 24.37 5.72
CA ASP A 28 -8.73 23.78 5.82
C ASP A 28 -9.04 22.72 4.75
N MET A 29 -8.03 22.25 4.00
CA MET A 29 -8.23 21.32 2.88
C MET A 29 -8.15 19.85 3.33
N ASN A 30 -9.12 19.02 2.92
CA ASN A 30 -9.02 17.57 3.11
C ASN A 30 -8.05 16.93 2.09
N VAL A 31 -7.70 15.66 2.28
CA VAL A 31 -6.70 14.95 1.44
C VAL A 31 -7.10 14.92 -0.05
N ASN A 32 -8.39 14.78 -0.36
CA ASN A 32 -8.86 14.81 -1.74
C ASN A 32 -8.80 16.21 -2.34
N ASP A 33 -9.07 17.25 -1.55
CA ASP A 33 -9.00 18.63 -2.00
C ASP A 33 -7.54 19.05 -2.21
N LEU A 34 -6.64 18.69 -1.30
CA LEU A 34 -5.19 18.82 -1.47
C LEU A 34 -4.70 18.11 -2.74
N TRP A 35 -5.16 16.88 -2.96
CA TRP A 35 -4.81 16.10 -4.15
C TRP A 35 -5.35 16.74 -5.43
N ASN A 36 -6.58 17.22 -5.43
CA ASN A 36 -7.19 17.88 -6.59
C ASN A 36 -6.53 19.24 -6.87
N THR A 37 -6.16 19.99 -5.84
CA THR A 37 -5.40 21.25 -5.97
C THR A 37 -4.00 20.99 -6.49
N PHE A 38 -3.28 20.02 -5.93
CA PHE A 38 -1.99 19.59 -6.48
C PHE A 38 -2.12 19.15 -7.95
N LYS A 39 -3.14 18.34 -8.26
CA LYS A 39 -3.36 17.82 -9.60
C LYS A 39 -3.65 18.94 -10.62
N THR A 40 -4.47 19.91 -10.24
CA THR A 40 -4.87 21.05 -11.09
C THR A 40 -3.74 22.06 -11.24
N THR A 41 -3.06 22.40 -10.12
CA THR A 41 -2.02 23.42 -10.05
C THR A 41 -0.66 22.93 -10.58
N VAL A 42 -0.28 21.69 -10.28
CA VAL A 42 1.05 21.13 -10.60
C VAL A 42 1.04 20.29 -11.87
N THR A 43 0.00 19.47 -12.11
CA THR A 43 0.08 18.43 -13.14
C THR A 43 -0.78 18.62 -14.37
N LEU A 44 -1.95 19.29 -14.31
CA LEU A 44 -2.91 19.20 -15.41
C LEU A 44 -2.95 20.33 -16.43
N THR A 45 -2.72 21.61 -16.10
CA THR A 45 -3.01 22.61 -17.14
C THR A 45 -2.23 23.91 -17.07
N ASP A 46 -2.23 24.66 -15.98
CA ASP A 46 -1.95 26.10 -16.17
C ASP A 46 -0.47 26.44 -16.26
N SER A 47 0.36 25.94 -15.34
CA SER A 47 1.82 26.18 -15.39
C SER A 47 2.47 25.53 -16.62
N MET A 48 2.00 24.34 -17.02
CA MET A 48 2.51 23.67 -18.22
C MET A 48 1.95 24.27 -19.53
N LYS A 49 0.72 24.79 -19.57
CA LYS A 49 0.22 25.58 -20.71
C LYS A 49 1.02 26.85 -20.90
N GLU A 50 1.37 27.51 -19.79
CA GLU A 50 2.11 28.77 -19.76
C GLU A 50 3.59 28.58 -20.13
N ALA A 51 4.19 27.46 -19.72
CA ALA A 51 5.56 27.11 -20.08
C ALA A 51 5.68 26.54 -21.51
N CYS A 52 4.76 25.66 -21.94
CA CYS A 52 4.91 24.86 -23.17
C CYS A 52 3.94 25.22 -24.30
N GLY A 53 2.94 26.08 -24.05
CA GLY A 53 1.92 26.50 -25.01
C GLY A 53 0.77 25.50 -25.23
N THR A 54 -0.21 25.90 -26.06
CA THR A 54 -1.31 25.04 -26.53
C THR A 54 -1.31 24.97 -28.06
N LYS A 55 -1.58 23.79 -28.65
CA LYS A 55 -1.74 23.63 -30.10
C LYS A 55 -3.16 23.14 -30.41
N LYS A 56 -3.86 23.77 -31.36
CA LYS A 56 -5.17 23.30 -31.84
C LYS A 56 -4.97 22.06 -32.72
N GLN A 57 -5.61 20.96 -32.38
CA GLN A 57 -5.69 19.78 -33.24
C GLN A 57 -7.09 19.15 -33.13
N GLY A 58 -7.88 19.24 -34.19
CA GLY A 58 -9.17 18.55 -34.36
C GLY A 58 -10.36 19.13 -33.59
N GLY A 59 -11.18 19.94 -34.29
CA GLY A 59 -12.55 20.33 -33.89
C GLY A 59 -12.67 21.50 -32.90
N PRO A 60 -13.86 22.15 -32.79
CA PRO A 60 -14.02 23.46 -32.13
C PRO A 60 -13.80 23.47 -30.61
N THR A 61 -13.91 22.32 -29.94
CA THR A 61 -14.13 22.25 -28.47
C THR A 61 -12.98 21.64 -27.65
N ARG A 62 -11.94 21.05 -28.25
CA ARG A 62 -10.83 20.44 -27.49
C ARG A 62 -9.49 21.15 -27.70
N LYS A 63 -9.08 21.96 -26.73
CA LYS A 63 -7.70 22.47 -26.59
C LYS A 63 -6.91 21.50 -25.70
N LEU A 64 -6.05 20.67 -26.29
CA LEU A 64 -5.10 19.84 -25.53
C LEU A 64 -3.79 20.61 -25.30
N THR A 65 -3.11 20.31 -24.20
CA THR A 65 -1.80 20.88 -23.85
C THR A 65 -0.74 20.41 -24.86
N ALA A 66 0.15 21.30 -25.30
CA ALA A 66 1.07 21.05 -26.43
C ALA A 66 2.08 19.90 -26.21
N TRP A 67 2.17 19.35 -25.00
CA TRP A 67 3.01 18.20 -24.68
C TRP A 67 2.32 16.85 -24.97
N TRP A 68 0.99 16.81 -25.10
CA TRP A 68 0.23 15.59 -25.37
C TRP A 68 0.33 15.22 -26.86
N ASN A 69 1.36 14.47 -27.24
CA ASN A 69 1.58 13.96 -28.61
C ASN A 69 1.17 12.47 -28.73
N GLU A 70 1.02 12.00 -29.97
CA GLU A 70 0.72 10.57 -30.25
C GLU A 70 1.79 9.64 -29.68
N GLU A 71 3.04 10.08 -29.61
CA GLU A 71 4.15 9.35 -29.00
C GLU A 71 3.91 9.08 -27.49
N ILE A 72 3.43 10.07 -26.71
CA ILE A 72 3.08 9.88 -25.29
C ILE A 72 1.84 8.99 -25.15
N LYS A 73 0.85 9.12 -26.04
CA LYS A 73 -0.29 8.20 -26.05
C LYS A 73 0.17 6.77 -26.32
N GLU A 74 1.07 6.56 -27.28
CA GLU A 74 1.66 5.26 -27.59
C GLU A 74 2.51 4.74 -26.45
N VAL A 75 3.33 5.56 -25.79
CA VAL A 75 4.10 5.14 -24.61
C VAL A 75 3.18 4.75 -23.46
N ILE A 76 2.10 5.50 -23.21
CA ILE A 76 1.11 5.18 -22.17
C ILE A 76 0.30 3.94 -22.56
N GLN A 77 -0.09 3.80 -23.82
CA GLN A 77 -0.78 2.61 -24.32
C GLN A 77 0.12 1.39 -24.29
N THR A 78 1.39 1.53 -24.64
CA THR A 78 2.41 0.49 -24.58
C THR A 78 2.68 0.14 -23.13
N LYS A 79 2.83 1.11 -22.23
CA LYS A 79 2.90 0.89 -20.79
C LYS A 79 1.66 0.16 -20.29
N LYS A 80 0.44 0.56 -20.67
CA LYS A 80 -0.81 -0.12 -20.29
C LYS A 80 -0.94 -1.52 -20.89
N LYS A 81 -0.47 -1.73 -22.13
CA LYS A 81 -0.43 -3.03 -22.81
C LYS A 81 0.61 -3.94 -22.17
N LEU A 82 1.80 -3.44 -21.86
CA LEU A 82 2.83 -4.12 -21.09
C LEU A 82 2.33 -4.44 -19.69
N PHE A 83 1.62 -3.53 -19.02
CA PHE A 83 1.01 -3.76 -17.71
C PHE A 83 -0.10 -4.83 -17.77
N LYS A 84 -0.91 -4.86 -18.84
CA LYS A 84 -1.91 -5.93 -19.08
C LYS A 84 -1.28 -7.26 -19.48
N LYS A 85 -0.20 -7.24 -20.27
CA LYS A 85 0.54 -8.45 -20.70
C LYS A 85 1.38 -9.02 -19.56
N GLN A 86 1.92 -8.15 -18.70
CA GLN A 86 2.54 -8.45 -17.41
C GLN A 86 1.51 -8.66 -16.28
N GLN A 87 0.20 -8.72 -16.54
CA GLN A 87 -0.75 -9.03 -15.48
C GLN A 87 -0.59 -10.47 -14.94
N ILE A 88 0.30 -11.26 -15.57
CA ILE A 88 0.83 -12.55 -15.07
C ILE A 88 2.19 -12.38 -14.35
N GLN A 89 2.90 -11.26 -14.50
CA GLN A 89 4.27 -11.00 -14.01
C GLN A 89 4.47 -9.80 -13.05
N THR A 90 3.54 -8.84 -12.91
CA THR A 90 3.65 -7.78 -11.88
C THR A 90 3.26 -8.35 -10.53
N GLN A 91 4.18 -9.12 -9.98
CA GLN A 91 4.15 -9.57 -8.60
C GLN A 91 4.30 -8.35 -7.69
N ASN A 92 3.42 -8.23 -6.70
CA ASN A 92 3.20 -7.03 -5.88
C ASN A 92 4.52 -6.30 -5.57
N LEU A 93 4.69 -5.09 -6.12
CA LEU A 93 5.87 -4.25 -5.95
C LEU A 93 5.52 -3.10 -5.00
N PHE A 94 6.24 -2.99 -3.90
CA PHE A 94 6.17 -1.83 -3.01
C PHE A 94 7.57 -1.40 -2.61
N ALA A 95 8.05 -0.28 -3.18
CA ALA A 95 9.44 0.13 -3.06
C ALA A 95 10.40 -1.03 -3.43
N ASP A 96 11.29 -1.43 -2.51
CA ASP A 96 12.21 -2.56 -2.64
C ASP A 96 11.60 -3.92 -2.24
N ASP A 97 10.45 -3.93 -1.54
CA ASP A 97 9.75 -5.16 -1.15
C ASP A 97 8.92 -5.70 -2.33
N GLN A 98 9.26 -6.92 -2.77
CA GLN A 98 8.58 -7.61 -3.87
C GLN A 98 8.09 -9.00 -3.46
N ALA A 99 6.87 -9.37 -3.85
CA ALA A 99 6.28 -10.67 -3.51
C ALA A 99 5.98 -11.55 -4.73
N LEU A 100 6.89 -12.51 -4.92
CA LEU A 100 6.82 -13.78 -5.64
C LEU A 100 5.52 -14.62 -5.55
N PHE A 101 4.70 -14.85 -6.58
CA PHE A 101 3.66 -15.91 -6.50
C PHE A 101 3.40 -16.63 -7.83
N SER A 102 3.24 -17.96 -7.75
CA SER A 102 2.92 -18.86 -8.86
C SER A 102 2.30 -20.15 -8.29
N PRO A 103 1.34 -20.78 -8.99
CA PRO A 103 0.83 -22.09 -8.60
C PRO A 103 1.83 -23.23 -8.84
N ASP A 104 2.81 -23.01 -9.71
CA ASP A 104 3.81 -23.98 -10.13
C ASP A 104 5.23 -23.57 -9.68
N LYS A 105 5.99 -24.55 -9.20
CA LYS A 105 7.36 -24.36 -8.69
C LYS A 105 8.29 -23.86 -9.79
N ASP A 106 8.31 -24.54 -10.93
CA ASP A 106 9.31 -24.30 -11.97
C ASP A 106 9.07 -22.92 -12.60
N THR A 107 7.80 -22.55 -12.77
CA THR A 107 7.36 -21.21 -13.16
C THR A 107 7.80 -20.15 -12.16
N LEU A 108 7.69 -20.41 -10.84
CA LEU A 108 8.15 -19.46 -9.82
C LEU A 108 9.68 -19.30 -9.85
N GLN A 109 10.41 -20.40 -10.03
CA GLN A 109 11.86 -20.38 -10.13
C GLN A 109 12.32 -19.60 -11.37
N GLU A 110 11.63 -19.72 -12.51
CA GLU A 110 11.94 -18.91 -13.68
C GLU A 110 11.64 -17.42 -13.45
N HIS A 111 10.55 -17.08 -12.77
CA HIS A 111 10.27 -15.68 -12.38
C HIS A 111 11.35 -15.12 -11.45
N ILE A 112 11.84 -15.90 -10.49
CA ILE A 112 12.96 -15.52 -9.62
C ILE A 112 14.23 -15.27 -10.46
N ASN A 113 14.55 -16.17 -11.38
CA ASN A 113 15.73 -16.06 -12.25
C ASN A 113 15.63 -14.85 -13.19
N GLN A 114 14.44 -14.58 -13.72
CA GLN A 114 14.17 -13.44 -14.57
C GLN A 114 14.32 -12.14 -13.78
N LEU A 115 13.77 -12.09 -12.56
CA LEU A 115 13.89 -10.93 -11.68
C LEU A 115 15.36 -10.64 -11.36
N ASN A 116 16.17 -11.66 -11.03
CA ASN A 116 17.59 -11.47 -10.76
C ASN A 116 18.33 -10.90 -11.98
N ARG A 117 18.14 -11.51 -13.16
CA ARG A 117 18.76 -11.06 -14.42
C ARG A 117 18.38 -9.61 -14.77
N GLN A 118 17.11 -9.24 -14.60
CA GLN A 118 16.66 -7.86 -14.85
C GLN A 118 17.20 -6.88 -13.81
N GLY A 119 17.28 -7.30 -12.54
CA GLY A 119 17.90 -6.51 -11.47
C GLY A 119 19.36 -6.21 -11.77
N GLU A 120 20.14 -7.23 -12.09
CA GLU A 120 21.57 -7.12 -12.43
C GLU A 120 21.81 -6.19 -13.63
N ALA A 121 20.98 -6.29 -14.67
CA ALA A 121 21.05 -5.43 -15.85
C ALA A 121 20.87 -3.93 -15.52
N HIS A 122 20.23 -3.62 -14.38
CA HIS A 122 20.03 -2.25 -13.89
C HIS A 122 20.91 -1.94 -12.66
N GLY A 123 21.92 -2.77 -12.36
CA GLY A 123 22.84 -2.57 -11.24
C GLY A 123 22.24 -2.85 -9.86
N MET A 124 21.13 -3.60 -9.79
CA MET A 124 20.48 -4.02 -8.54
C MET A 124 20.83 -5.48 -8.22
N ARG A 125 20.86 -5.83 -6.93
CA ARG A 125 21.10 -7.20 -6.47
C ARG A 125 20.07 -7.62 -5.43
N ILE A 126 19.54 -8.85 -5.56
CA ILE A 126 18.62 -9.43 -4.59
C ILE A 126 19.37 -9.76 -3.30
N ASN A 127 18.82 -9.33 -2.16
CA ASN A 127 19.36 -9.69 -0.86
C ASN A 127 18.87 -11.08 -0.42
N ILE A 128 19.63 -12.11 -0.78
CA ILE A 128 19.31 -13.53 -0.51
C ILE A 128 18.99 -13.79 0.97
N LYS A 129 19.67 -13.12 1.90
CA LYS A 129 19.42 -13.31 3.35
C LYS A 129 18.06 -12.78 3.80
N LYS A 130 17.51 -11.78 3.11
CA LYS A 130 16.17 -11.23 3.37
C LYS A 130 15.08 -11.90 2.52
N THR A 131 15.46 -12.60 1.45
CA THR A 131 14.53 -13.26 0.56
C THR A 131 14.12 -14.62 1.14
N GLU A 132 12.83 -14.74 1.44
CA GLU A 132 12.22 -15.96 1.94
C GLU A 132 11.28 -16.54 0.88
N ALA A 133 11.10 -17.85 0.90
CA ALA A 133 10.12 -18.56 0.09
C ALA A 133 9.13 -19.29 1.00
N ILE A 134 7.88 -19.36 0.57
CA ILE A 134 6.85 -20.14 1.26
C ILE A 134 6.05 -20.94 0.22
N THR A 135 5.76 -22.20 0.55
CA THR A 135 4.83 -23.03 -0.23
C THR A 135 3.55 -23.15 0.56
N ILE A 136 2.44 -22.64 0.01
CA ILE A 136 1.13 -22.75 0.65
C ILE A 136 0.44 -24.01 0.13
N SER A 137 0.26 -25.01 0.98
CA SER A 137 -0.34 -26.29 0.62
C SER A 137 -1.09 -26.90 1.80
N ARG A 138 -2.12 -27.70 1.51
CA ARG A 138 -2.81 -28.50 2.54
C ARG A 138 -1.95 -29.67 3.03
N ASN A 139 -1.01 -30.12 2.19
CA ASN A 139 -0.07 -31.19 2.52
C ASN A 139 1.27 -30.59 2.92
N GLU A 140 2.03 -31.31 3.76
CA GLU A 140 3.39 -30.90 4.07
C GLU A 140 4.27 -31.04 2.83
N THR A 141 4.43 -29.92 2.11
CA THR A 141 5.32 -29.82 0.96
C THR A 141 6.34 -28.74 1.24
N THR A 142 7.61 -29.06 1.05
CA THR A 142 8.72 -28.11 1.14
C THR A 142 9.35 -28.02 -0.23
N THR A 143 9.45 -26.80 -0.75
CA THR A 143 9.95 -26.56 -2.10
C THR A 143 11.26 -25.79 -2.02
N ALA A 144 12.31 -26.32 -2.62
CA ALA A 144 13.58 -25.61 -2.70
C ALA A 144 13.55 -24.62 -3.87
N PHE A 145 13.93 -23.38 -3.59
CA PHE A 145 14.17 -22.31 -4.56
C PHE A 145 15.59 -21.80 -4.39
N ASN A 146 16.24 -21.44 -5.48
CA ASN A 146 17.64 -20.99 -5.47
C ASN A 146 17.80 -19.66 -6.21
N ILE A 147 18.74 -18.82 -5.76
CA ILE A 147 19.21 -17.63 -6.47
C ILE A 147 20.73 -17.73 -6.56
N GLU A 148 21.30 -17.72 -7.76
CA GLU A 148 22.76 -17.85 -7.97
C GLU A 148 23.37 -19.08 -7.26
N GLY A 149 22.62 -20.20 -7.21
CA GLY A 149 23.04 -21.42 -6.51
C GLY A 149 22.87 -21.41 -4.98
N ASN A 150 22.43 -20.30 -4.39
CA ASN A 150 22.13 -20.20 -2.97
C ASN A 150 20.66 -20.54 -2.71
N ALA A 151 20.40 -21.48 -1.79
CA ALA A 151 19.05 -21.84 -1.39
C ALA A 151 18.37 -20.74 -0.58
N LEU A 152 17.11 -20.46 -0.93
CA LEU A 152 16.26 -19.54 -0.19
C LEU A 152 15.73 -20.20 1.08
N LEU A 153 15.56 -19.39 2.13
CA LEU A 153 14.95 -19.84 3.38
C LEU A 153 13.48 -20.20 3.14
N ASN A 154 13.10 -21.42 3.50
CA ASN A 154 11.70 -21.83 3.52
C ASN A 154 11.05 -21.36 4.83
N ALA A 155 10.21 -20.33 4.74
CA ALA A 155 9.52 -19.75 5.88
C ALA A 155 8.22 -20.51 6.20
N THR A 156 7.88 -20.58 7.49
CA THR A 156 6.59 -21.09 7.98
C THR A 156 5.52 -19.98 8.02
N GLU A 157 5.95 -18.75 8.28
CA GLU A 157 5.18 -17.51 8.20
C GLU A 157 5.90 -16.54 7.27
N PHE A 158 5.24 -16.15 6.18
CA PHE A 158 5.75 -15.15 5.25
C PHE A 158 5.07 -13.81 5.51
N LYS A 159 5.86 -12.76 5.76
CA LYS A 159 5.35 -11.41 6.04
C LYS A 159 5.52 -10.52 4.83
N TYR A 160 4.42 -9.92 4.37
CA TYR A 160 4.47 -8.97 3.26
C TYR A 160 3.55 -7.79 3.52
N LEU A 161 4.12 -6.58 3.52
CA LEU A 161 3.41 -5.32 3.82
C LEU A 161 2.56 -5.38 5.09
N GLY A 162 3.07 -6.08 6.11
CA GLY A 162 2.40 -6.27 7.39
C GLY A 162 1.27 -7.31 7.40
N SER A 163 0.91 -7.95 6.28
CA SER A 163 0.09 -9.17 6.22
C SER A 163 0.94 -10.42 6.46
N ILE A 164 0.32 -11.49 6.95
CA ILE A 164 1.01 -12.73 7.33
C ILE A 164 0.35 -13.90 6.59
N PHE A 165 1.17 -14.64 5.86
CA PHE A 165 0.76 -15.85 5.16
C PHE A 165 1.39 -17.05 5.84
N THR A 166 0.60 -18.08 6.12
CA THR A 166 1.07 -19.33 6.72
C THR A 166 1.14 -20.45 5.69
N LYS A 167 1.98 -21.45 5.96
CA LYS A 167 2.14 -22.63 5.09
C LYS A 167 0.82 -23.38 4.83
N ASP A 168 -0.09 -23.40 5.82
CA ASP A 168 -1.41 -24.03 5.72
C ASP A 168 -2.48 -23.15 5.07
N GLY A 169 -2.13 -21.90 4.72
CA GLY A 169 -3.03 -20.94 4.08
C GLY A 169 -4.14 -20.39 4.99
N ARG A 170 -4.06 -20.61 6.30
CA ARG A 170 -5.07 -20.14 7.26
C ARG A 170 -4.84 -18.70 7.69
N ILE A 171 -5.93 -17.95 7.82
CA ILE A 171 -5.89 -16.54 8.25
C ILE A 171 -5.88 -16.38 9.79
N ASP A 172 -6.06 -17.48 10.54
CA ASP A 172 -6.10 -17.47 12.00
C ASP A 172 -4.91 -16.76 12.63
N ARG A 173 -3.71 -17.01 12.08
CA ARG A 173 -2.47 -16.44 12.58
C ARG A 173 -2.39 -14.93 12.34
N GLU A 174 -2.81 -14.45 11.18
CA GLU A 174 -2.88 -13.01 10.92
C GLU A 174 -3.82 -12.32 11.91
N ILE A 175 -5.04 -12.85 12.08
CA ILE A 175 -6.03 -12.28 13.01
C ILE A 175 -5.53 -12.28 14.45
N GLU A 176 -4.83 -13.35 14.87
CA GLU A 176 -4.21 -13.42 16.18
C GLU A 176 -3.19 -12.29 16.37
N VAL A 177 -2.28 -12.10 15.42
CA VAL A 177 -1.25 -11.05 15.48
C VAL A 177 -1.89 -9.65 15.49
N ARG A 178 -2.96 -9.41 14.72
CA ARG A 178 -3.72 -8.15 14.78
C ARG A 178 -4.33 -7.90 16.14
N CYS A 179 -4.97 -8.92 16.71
CA CYS A 179 -5.52 -8.84 18.06
C CYS A 179 -4.42 -8.56 19.09
N GLN A 180 -3.25 -9.19 18.98
CA GLN A 180 -2.11 -8.94 19.88
C GLN A 180 -1.61 -7.50 19.78
N LYS A 181 -1.41 -6.98 18.56
CA LYS A 181 -1.01 -5.58 18.33
C LYS A 181 -2.04 -4.58 18.86
N ALA A 182 -3.32 -4.79 18.56
CA ALA A 182 -4.41 -3.94 19.04
C ALA A 182 -4.53 -4.00 20.57
N ASN A 183 -4.35 -5.17 21.18
CA ASN A 183 -4.31 -5.31 22.63
C ASN A 183 -3.15 -4.53 23.26
N SER A 184 -1.94 -4.58 22.67
CA SER A 184 -0.79 -3.80 23.13
C SER A 184 -1.10 -2.29 23.12
N ILE A 185 -1.69 -1.78 22.04
CA ILE A 185 -2.15 -0.39 21.95
C ILE A 185 -3.22 -0.10 23.02
N SER A 186 -4.17 -0.99 23.21
CA SER A 186 -5.19 -0.84 24.26
C SER A 186 -4.59 -0.81 25.68
N TYR A 187 -3.43 -1.44 25.91
CA TYR A 187 -2.70 -1.31 27.17
C TYR A 187 -2.00 0.03 27.30
N GLN A 188 -1.36 0.52 26.23
CA GLN A 188 -0.70 1.83 26.21
C GLN A 188 -1.71 2.97 26.38
N LEU A 189 -2.89 2.86 25.77
CA LEU A 189 -3.98 3.84 25.90
C LEU A 189 -4.75 3.70 27.22
N ALA A 190 -4.49 2.67 28.04
CA ALA A 190 -5.29 2.42 29.23
C ALA A 190 -5.35 3.59 30.23
N PRO A 191 -4.28 4.37 30.49
CA PRO A 191 -4.36 5.55 31.35
C PRO A 191 -5.37 6.58 30.85
N LEU A 192 -5.38 6.86 29.54
CA LEU A 192 -6.31 7.81 28.92
C LEU A 192 -7.74 7.25 28.84
N LEU A 193 -7.90 5.98 28.48
CA LEU A 193 -9.22 5.36 28.36
C LEU A 193 -9.91 5.22 29.72
N LYS A 194 -9.16 4.98 30.80
CA LYS A 194 -9.73 4.83 32.15
C LYS A 194 -9.94 6.15 32.89
N HIS A 195 -9.29 7.23 32.45
CA HIS A 195 -9.38 8.52 33.11
C HIS A 195 -10.82 9.04 33.12
N GLU A 196 -11.32 9.43 34.29
CA GLU A 196 -12.72 9.83 34.47
C GLU A 196 -13.03 11.20 33.86
N SER A 197 -12.06 12.12 33.87
CA SER A 197 -12.26 13.46 33.29
C SER A 197 -12.29 13.51 31.76
N ILE A 198 -11.86 12.44 31.08
CA ILE A 198 -11.83 12.41 29.61
C ILE A 198 -13.23 12.04 29.10
N PRO A 199 -13.87 12.88 28.27
CA PRO A 199 -15.19 12.58 27.72
C PRO A 199 -15.20 11.29 26.91
N ILE A 200 -16.30 10.54 27.00
CA ILE A 200 -16.46 9.28 26.25
C ILE A 200 -16.32 9.48 24.74
N ALA A 201 -16.75 10.64 24.22
CA ALA A 201 -16.59 11.00 22.81
C ALA A 201 -15.11 11.06 22.39
N THR A 202 -14.24 11.61 23.24
CA THR A 202 -12.79 11.67 22.99
C THR A 202 -12.17 10.28 23.07
N LYS A 203 -12.60 9.45 24.03
CA LYS A 203 -12.17 8.04 24.12
C LYS A 203 -12.57 7.26 22.87
N ALA A 204 -13.79 7.46 22.38
CA ALA A 204 -14.28 6.83 21.15
C ALA A 204 -13.44 7.26 19.94
N LYS A 205 -13.08 8.54 19.81
CA LYS A 205 -12.17 9.01 18.76
C LYS A 205 -10.81 8.29 18.82
N LEU A 206 -10.20 8.17 19.99
CA LEU A 206 -8.92 7.44 20.16
C LEU A 206 -9.04 5.96 19.79
N ILE A 207 -10.13 5.31 20.18
CA ILE A 207 -10.38 3.91 19.84
C ILE A 207 -10.53 3.76 18.33
N ASN A 208 -11.33 4.62 17.69
CA ASN A 208 -11.59 4.54 16.25
C ASN A 208 -10.34 4.84 15.41
N SER A 209 -9.54 5.84 15.80
CA SER A 209 -8.39 6.28 15.01
C SER A 209 -7.13 5.42 15.19
N ILE A 210 -6.93 4.81 16.37
CA ILE A 210 -5.70 4.07 16.69
C ILE A 210 -5.98 2.57 16.87
N PHE A 211 -6.93 2.22 17.74
CA PHE A 211 -7.18 0.82 18.08
C PHE A 211 -7.85 0.07 16.93
N LEU A 212 -8.94 0.60 16.38
CA LEU A 212 -9.66 -0.04 15.29
C LEU A 212 -8.82 -0.11 14.02
N THR A 213 -8.16 0.97 13.63
CA THR A 213 -7.25 0.98 12.46
C THR A 213 -6.14 -0.07 12.58
N THR A 214 -5.62 -0.32 13.79
CA THR A 214 -4.65 -1.39 14.03
C THR A 214 -5.28 -2.78 13.95
N LEU A 215 -6.47 -2.94 14.53
CA LEU A 215 -7.19 -4.21 14.57
C LEU A 215 -7.67 -4.63 13.18
N THR A 216 -8.11 -3.68 12.36
CA THR A 216 -8.72 -3.92 11.04
C THR A 216 -7.76 -3.73 9.87
N TYR A 217 -6.48 -3.48 10.14
CA TYR A 217 -5.50 -3.35 9.07
C TYR A 217 -5.46 -4.63 8.21
N GLN A 218 -5.64 -4.47 6.90
CA GLN A 218 -5.73 -5.55 5.90
C GLN A 218 -6.98 -6.44 6.03
N CYS A 219 -8.04 -6.00 6.72
CA CYS A 219 -9.25 -6.80 6.88
C CYS A 219 -10.01 -7.07 5.57
N GLN A 220 -9.76 -6.28 4.52
CA GLN A 220 -10.39 -6.46 3.21
C GLN A 220 -10.00 -7.78 2.52
N THR A 221 -8.93 -8.44 2.95
CA THR A 221 -8.48 -9.72 2.37
C THR A 221 -8.88 -10.94 3.21
N TRP A 222 -9.58 -10.76 4.35
CA TRP A 222 -9.81 -11.85 5.29
C TRP A 222 -11.06 -12.68 4.95
N PRO A 223 -10.92 -14.00 4.73
CA PRO A 223 -12.06 -14.91 4.66
C PRO A 223 -12.61 -15.20 6.07
N LEU A 224 -13.45 -14.31 6.59
CA LEU A 224 -13.93 -14.36 7.98
C LEU A 224 -14.99 -15.45 8.23
N THR A 225 -14.62 -16.47 8.99
CA THR A 225 -15.56 -17.43 9.61
C THR A 225 -16.21 -16.82 10.87
N GLN A 226 -17.30 -17.43 11.36
CA GLN A 226 -17.95 -16.95 12.59
C GLN A 226 -17.01 -17.00 13.81
N GLY A 227 -16.18 -18.04 13.91
CA GLY A 227 -15.19 -18.14 14.99
C GLY A 227 -14.17 -17.00 14.98
N LEU A 228 -13.72 -16.60 13.79
CA LEU A 228 -12.79 -15.49 13.61
C LEU A 228 -13.44 -14.14 13.92
N LYS A 229 -14.69 -13.93 13.49
CA LYS A 229 -15.47 -12.73 13.87
C LYS A 229 -15.60 -12.61 15.39
N ASN A 230 -15.91 -13.72 16.07
CA ASN A 230 -16.02 -13.75 17.52
C ASN A 230 -14.69 -13.40 18.21
N LYS A 231 -13.53 -13.82 17.65
CA LYS A 231 -12.20 -13.43 18.14
C LYS A 231 -11.99 -11.91 18.04
N LEU A 232 -12.32 -11.30 16.91
CA LEU A 232 -12.21 -9.84 16.69
C LEU A 232 -13.10 -9.05 17.65
N VAL A 233 -14.39 -9.41 17.75
CA VAL A 233 -15.33 -8.79 18.70
C VAL A 233 -14.83 -8.94 20.13
N SER A 234 -14.29 -10.10 20.50
CA SER A 234 -13.73 -10.31 21.85
C SER A 234 -12.51 -9.43 22.13
N CYS A 235 -11.73 -9.10 21.10
CA CYS A 235 -10.61 -8.16 21.20
C CYS A 235 -11.11 -6.72 21.36
N GLU A 236 -12.05 -6.29 20.53
CA GLU A 236 -12.67 -4.97 20.58
C GLU A 236 -13.35 -4.71 21.93
N MET A 237 -14.19 -5.64 22.39
CA MET A 237 -14.89 -5.53 23.66
C MET A 237 -13.94 -5.40 24.86
N ARG A 238 -12.73 -5.97 24.78
CA ARG A 238 -11.71 -5.80 25.81
C ARG A 238 -11.21 -4.37 25.90
N CYS A 239 -11.09 -3.69 24.76
CA CYS A 239 -10.71 -2.28 24.69
C CYS A 239 -11.85 -1.38 25.16
N LEU A 240 -13.08 -1.59 24.64
CA LEU A 240 -14.26 -0.80 25.00
C LEU A 240 -14.55 -0.83 26.50
N ARG A 241 -14.43 -1.99 27.14
CA ARG A 241 -14.60 -2.12 28.60
C ARG A 241 -13.65 -1.25 29.41
N LYS A 242 -12.43 -0.97 28.92
CA LYS A 242 -11.51 -0.04 29.58
C LYS A 242 -12.02 1.40 29.51
N ALA A 243 -12.60 1.81 28.38
CA ALA A 243 -13.13 3.16 28.20
C ALA A 243 -14.30 3.47 29.13
N VAL A 244 -15.12 2.46 29.44
CA VAL A 244 -16.27 2.55 30.34
C VAL A 244 -15.97 2.09 31.78
N ASN A 245 -14.70 1.82 32.12
CA ASN A 245 -14.28 1.33 33.43
C ASN A 245 -15.04 0.07 33.93
N LYS A 246 -15.40 -0.83 33.01
CA LYS A 246 -16.04 -2.11 33.34
C LYS A 246 -15.05 -3.27 33.29
N ARG A 247 -15.23 -4.23 34.20
CA ARG A 247 -14.46 -5.47 34.25
C ARG A 247 -15.26 -6.61 33.63
N ARG A 248 -14.58 -7.69 33.23
CA ARG A 248 -15.25 -8.94 32.82
C ARG A 248 -16.09 -9.55 33.96
N ARG A 249 -15.68 -9.30 35.21
CA ARG A 249 -16.39 -9.76 36.41
C ARG A 249 -17.77 -9.12 36.59
N ASP A 250 -18.02 -7.99 35.93
CA ASP A 250 -19.30 -7.29 35.97
C ASP A 250 -20.38 -8.01 35.16
N LYS A 251 -20.03 -9.11 34.45
CA LYS A 251 -20.93 -9.98 33.67
C LYS A 251 -21.85 -9.26 32.68
N ILE A 252 -21.52 -8.03 32.30
CA ILE A 252 -22.21 -7.30 31.22
C ILE A 252 -21.98 -8.09 29.93
N ARG A 253 -23.06 -8.56 29.31
CA ARG A 253 -22.98 -9.27 28.04
C ARG A 253 -22.43 -8.35 26.95
N ASN A 254 -21.79 -8.95 25.95
CA ASN A 254 -21.40 -8.23 24.75
C ASN A 254 -22.63 -7.88 23.93
#